data_AF-A0A8S3DP63-F1
#
_entry.id   AF-A0A8S3DP63-F1
#
_cell.length_a   1.000
_cell.length_b   1.000
_cell.length_c   1.000
_cell.angle_alpha   90.00
_cell.angle_beta   90.00
_cell.angle_gamma   90.00
#
_symmetry.space_group_name_H-M   'P 1'
#
loop_
_entity.id
_entity.type
_entity.pdbx_description
1 polymer ?
#
loop_
_entity_poly.entity_id
_entity_poly.type
_entity_poly.pdbx_seq_one_letter_code
_entity_poly.pdbx_strand_id
1 'polypeptide(L)' 'MALSDLVLDFYEITNASRVDMSDFELLKVLGTGAYGKVFLVRKITGADIGKLYAMKVLK' A
#
# COMPACT_ATOMS: atom_id res chain seq x y z
N MET A 1 -24.76 7.17 -2.37
CA MET A 1 -23.67 6.22 -2.15
C MET A 1 -24.00 5.00 -2.99
N ALA A 2 -23.76 5.13 -4.30
CA ALA A 2 -24.19 4.12 -5.25
C ALA A 2 -23.18 2.97 -5.19
N LEU A 3 -23.66 1.74 -5.38
CA LEU A 3 -22.81 0.54 -5.48
C LEU A 3 -21.73 0.69 -6.58
N SER A 4 -21.93 1.59 -7.54
CA SER A 4 -20.92 1.98 -8.54
C SER A 4 -19.68 2.65 -7.94
N ASP A 5 -19.83 3.40 -6.85
CA ASP A 5 -18.71 4.09 -6.19
C ASP A 5 -17.76 3.08 -5.53
N LEU A 6 -18.31 2.04 -4.89
CA LEU A 6 -17.59 0.91 -4.30
C LEU A 6 -16.90 0.02 -5.35
N VAL A 7 -17.51 -0.16 -6.52
CA VAL A 7 -16.94 -0.96 -7.61
C VAL A 7 -15.80 -0.21 -8.31
N LEU A 8 -15.87 1.13 -8.41
CA LEU A 8 -14.76 1.96 -8.89
C LEU A 8 -13.58 1.96 -7.90
N ASP A 9 -13.83 2.04 -6.60
CA ASP A 9 -12.77 1.92 -5.57
C ASP A 9 -12.08 0.54 -5.60
N PHE A 10 -12.77 -0.52 -6.01
CA PHE A 10 -12.21 -1.88 -6.13
C PHE A 10 -11.51 -2.14 -7.47
N TYR A 11 -11.88 -1.40 -8.52
CA TYR A 11 -11.34 -1.52 -9.88
C TYR A 11 -10.41 -0.36 -10.26
N GLU A 12 -9.94 0.43 -9.30
CA GLU A 12 -8.72 1.21 -9.46
C GLU A 12 -7.46 0.32 -9.33
N ILE A 13 -7.50 -0.86 -9.97
CA ILE A 13 -6.31 -1.50 -10.54
C ILE A 13 -6.10 -0.83 -11.92
N THR A 14 -6.11 0.49 -11.94
CA THR A 14 -5.86 1.29 -13.13
C THR A 14 -4.41 1.11 -13.53
N ASN A 15 -4.05 1.70 -14.66
CA ASN A 15 -2.69 1.95 -15.13
C ASN A 15 -1.82 2.71 -14.09
N ALA A 16 -1.66 2.17 -12.90
CA ALA A 16 -0.84 2.70 -11.85
C ALA A 16 0.60 2.49 -12.30
N SER A 17 1.31 3.60 -12.50
CA SER A 17 2.76 3.65 -12.56
C SER A 17 3.34 2.55 -11.68
N ARG A 18 4.18 1.68 -12.26
CA ARG A 18 4.82 0.57 -11.52
C ARG A 18 5.27 1.09 -10.16
N VAL A 19 4.72 0.50 -9.11
CA VAL A 19 5.05 0.84 -7.73
C VAL A 19 6.22 -0.05 -7.32
N ASP A 20 7.29 0.58 -6.86
CA ASP A 20 8.50 -0.09 -6.38
C ASP A 20 8.66 0.09 -4.87
N MET A 21 9.55 -0.70 -4.25
CA MET A 21 9.92 -0.51 -2.85
C MET A 21 10.51 0.87 -2.59
N SER A 22 11.18 1.47 -3.58
CA SER A 22 11.72 2.84 -3.47
C SER A 22 10.66 3.93 -3.33
N ASP A 23 9.38 3.64 -3.63
CA ASP A 23 8.27 4.57 -3.45
C ASP A 23 7.84 4.69 -1.98
N PHE A 24 8.40 3.86 -1.09
CA PHE A 24 8.01 3.79 0.30
C PHE A 24 9.19 3.96 1.25
N GLU A 25 8.96 4.77 2.29
CA GLU A 25 9.82 4.85 3.47
C GLU A 25 9.33 3.86 4.53
N LEU A 26 10.23 2.99 5.01
CA LEU A 26 9.95 2.08 6.11
C LEU A 26 9.99 2.83 7.45
N LEU A 27 8.90 2.77 8.22
CA LEU A 27 8.82 3.46 9.51
C LEU A 27 9.00 2.52 10.69
N LYS A 28 8.17 1.47 10.79
CA LYS A 28 8.13 0.61 11.98
C LYS A 28 7.64 -0.79 11.62
N VAL A 29 8.07 -1.80 12.37
CA VAL A 29 7.44 -3.13 12.33
C VAL A 29 6.10 -3.11 13.07
N LEU A 30 5.03 -3.50 12.39
CA LEU A 30 3.70 -3.66 12.98
C LEU A 30 3.50 -5.04 13.57
N GLY A 31 4.08 -6.08 12.96
CA GLY A 31 3.98 -7.44 13.48
C GLY A 31 4.83 -8.45 12.70
N THR A 32 5.09 -9.58 13.34
CA THR A 32 5.78 -10.74 12.76
C THR A 32 4.92 -11.98 12.97
N GLY A 33 4.72 -12.77 11.92
CA GLY A 33 3.98 -14.03 12.00
C GLY A 33 4.65 -15.11 11.15
N ALA A 34 4.01 -16.28 11.09
CA ALA A 34 4.51 -17.43 10.32
C ALA A 34 4.74 -17.11 8.83
N TYR A 35 3.91 -16.23 8.26
CA TYR A 35 3.96 -15.84 6.84
C TYR A 35 4.72 -14.54 6.57
N GLY A 36 5.58 -14.12 7.49
CA GLY A 36 6.48 -12.98 7.30
C GLY A 36 6.22 -11.81 8.22
N LYS A 37 6.71 -10.64 7.80
CA LYS A 37 6.77 -9.42 8.60
C LYS A 37 5.93 -8.32 7.94
N VAL A 38 5.17 -7.60 8.77
CA VAL A 38 4.36 -6.46 8.36
C VAL A 38 5.02 -5.18 8.86
N PHE A 39 5.20 -4.22 7.97
CA PHE A 39 5.78 -2.91 8.25
C PHE A 39 4.74 -1.81 8.06
N LEU A 40 4.78 -0.79 8.90
CA LEU A 40 4.19 0.51 8.63
C LEU A 40 5.13 1.25 7.70
N VAL A 41 4.61 1.70 6.57
CA VAL A 41 5.35 2.45 5.57
C VAL A 41 4.63 3.74 5.23
N ARG A 42 5.38 4.72 4.72
CA ARG A 42 4.83 5.97 4.18
C ARG A 42 5.18 6.04 2.71
N LYS A 43 4.20 6.35 1.85
CA LYS A 43 4.50 6.58 0.44
C LYS A 43 5.20 7.93 0.29
N ILE A 44 6.29 7.97 -0.47
CA ILE A 44 7.10 9.18 -0.69
C ILE A 44 7.03 9.70 -2.13
N THR A 45 6.23 9.05 -2.98
CA THR A 45 6.02 9.42 -4.39
C THR A 45 4.53 9.36 -4.78
N GLY A 46 4.19 9.93 -5.93
CA GLY A 46 2.85 9.85 -6.52
C GLY A 46 1.79 10.74 -5.86
N ALA A 47 0.53 10.54 -6.26
CA ALA A 47 -0.59 11.39 -5.86
C ALA A 47 -0.98 11.27 -4.37
N ASP A 48 -0.66 10.14 -3.75
CA ASP A 48 -0.94 9.81 -2.35
C ASP A 48 0.32 9.88 -1.46
N ILE A 49 1.27 10.73 -1.83
CA ILE A 49 2.46 11.04 -1.03
C ILE A 49 2.09 11.40 0.42
N GLY A 50 2.86 10.88 1.36
CA GLY A 50 2.67 11.08 2.81
C GLY A 50 1.66 10.13 3.45
N LYS A 51 0.85 9.40 2.67
CA LYS A 51 -0.12 8.44 3.19
C LYS A 51 0.57 7.20 3.78
N LEU A 52 -0.01 6.69 4.86
CA LEU A 52 0.49 5.54 5.59
C LEU A 52 -0.16 4.24 5.09
N TYR A 53 0.64 3.20 4.96
CA TYR A 53 0.23 1.88 4.51
C TYR A 53 0.85 0.77 5.36
N ALA A 54 0.24 -0.41 5.35
CA ALA A 54 0.82 -1.63 5.90
C ALA A 54 1.41 -2.47 4.76
N MET A 55 2.72 -2.67 4.77
CA MET A 55 3.44 -3.48 3.79
C MET A 55 3.69 -4.88 4.36
N LYS A 56 3.12 -5.90 3.72
CA LYS A 56 3.37 -7.31 4.05
C LYS A 56 4.42 -7.87 3.11
N VAL A 57 5.57 -8.25 3.65
CA VAL A 57 6.62 -8.93 2.88
C VAL A 57 6.37 -10.42 2.94
N LEU A 58 5.97 -11.01 1.81
CA LEU A 58 5.85 -12.45 1.63
C LEU A 58 7.20 -13.01 1.18
N LYS A 59 7.51 -14.24 1.61
CA LYS A 59 8.70 -14.98 1.19
C LYS A 59 8.33 -16.04 0.17
#